data_AF-A0A7S2VCX5-F1
#
_entry.id   AF-A0A7S2VCX5-F1
#
_cell.length_a   1.000
_cell.length_b   1.000
_cell.length_c   1.000
_cell.angle_alpha   90.00
_cell.angle_beta   90.00
_cell.angle_gamma   90.00
#
_symmetry.space_group_name_H-M   'P 1'
#
loop_
_entity.id
_entity.type
_entity.pdbx_description
1 polymer ?
#
loop_
_entity_poly.entity_id
_entity_poly.type
_entity_poly.pdbx_seq_one_letter_code
_entity_poly.pdbx_strand_id
1 'polypeptide(L)'
;MIDTRNALARSISGLLFLVSGSSVHAFVQVHTSRTPNQYLKMASSDAAVSAAQPTPALELPEPLRSETVGTWAYDTMSRRVDAEILERTYQDNKDQFEEWPQVMKDFQKLRADLQDAANVKLHYPTKPEDDASAERKLEVEQWMEILKPHVDASETWLSSPWMVSEFYVYRRLMDCLGY
;
A
#
# COMPACT_ATOMS: atom_id res chain seq x y z
N MET A 1 -6.66 -27.45 -19.71
CA MET A 1 -7.26 -27.13 -18.40
C MET A 1 -6.90 -25.69 -18.14
N ILE A 2 -7.85 -24.78 -18.38
CA ILE A 2 -7.58 -23.35 -18.50
C ILE A 2 -7.42 -22.76 -17.10
N ASP A 3 -6.33 -22.02 -16.95
CA ASP A 3 -5.77 -21.45 -15.74
C ASP A 3 -6.68 -20.38 -15.11
N THR A 4 -7.25 -20.69 -13.94
CA THR A 4 -8.17 -19.83 -13.18
C THR A 4 -7.46 -18.83 -12.25
N ARG A 5 -6.12 -18.82 -12.19
CA ARG A 5 -5.37 -17.95 -11.28
C ARG A 5 -5.23 -16.50 -11.76
N ASN A 6 -5.33 -16.26 -13.06
CA ASN A 6 -5.11 -14.93 -13.66
C ASN A 6 -6.36 -14.03 -13.78
N ALA A 7 -7.54 -14.49 -13.36
CA ALA A 7 -8.77 -13.71 -13.46
C ALA A 7 -9.03 -12.76 -12.25
N LEU A 8 -8.36 -12.98 -11.11
CA LEU A 8 -8.69 -12.31 -9.85
C LEU A 8 -8.01 -10.94 -9.65
N ALA A 9 -6.88 -10.66 -10.31
CA ALA A 9 -6.17 -9.38 -10.16
C ALA A 9 -6.82 -8.21 -10.93
N ARG A 10 -7.85 -8.46 -11.76
CA ARG A 10 -8.50 -7.43 -12.60
C ARG A 10 -9.87 -6.97 -12.08
N SER A 11 -10.39 -7.55 -10.98
CA SER A 11 -11.75 -7.25 -10.51
C SER A 11 -11.84 -6.26 -9.35
N ILE A 12 -10.72 -5.81 -8.77
CA ILE A 12 -10.70 -4.92 -7.58
C ILE A 12 -10.09 -3.54 -7.92
N SER A 13 -10.14 -3.15 -9.19
CA SER A 13 -9.83 -1.77 -9.64
C SER A 13 -11.08 -1.17 -10.25
N GLY A 14 -12.09 -0.90 -9.43
CA GLY A 14 -13.30 -0.24 -9.90
C GLY A 14 -14.37 -0.08 -8.84
N LEU A 15 -14.70 1.18 -8.57
CA LEU A 15 -15.97 1.65 -7.99
C LEU A 15 -16.15 1.56 -6.48
N LEU A 16 -15.48 2.50 -5.82
CA LEU A 16 -16.13 3.39 -4.86
C LEU A 16 -17.31 4.13 -5.55
N PHE A 17 -18.43 4.28 -4.84
CA PHE A 17 -19.70 4.96 -5.18
C PHE A 17 -20.80 4.16 -5.90
N LEU A 18 -21.86 3.85 -5.14
CA LEU A 18 -23.23 3.68 -5.64
C LEU A 18 -24.19 4.38 -4.66
N VAL A 19 -24.66 5.57 -5.06
CA VAL A 19 -25.89 6.19 -4.54
C VAL A 19 -26.93 6.09 -5.65
N SER A 20 -28.10 5.57 -5.31
CA SER A 20 -29.25 5.34 -6.19
C SER A 20 -29.90 6.63 -6.71
N GLY A 21 -30.39 6.63 -7.96
CA GLY A 21 -31.38 7.61 -8.41
C GLY A 21 -31.59 7.72 -9.93
N SER A 22 -32.63 7.03 -10.41
CA SER A 22 -33.54 7.32 -11.56
C SER A 22 -33.07 7.88 -12.91
N SER A 23 -33.49 7.17 -13.97
CA SER A 23 -33.43 7.48 -15.40
C SER A 23 -33.92 8.86 -15.84
N VAL A 24 -33.19 9.47 -16.79
CA VAL A 24 -33.76 10.12 -17.99
C VAL A 24 -32.77 10.02 -19.15
N HIS A 25 -33.22 9.54 -20.32
CA HIS A 25 -32.46 9.53 -21.57
C HIS A 25 -32.29 10.95 -22.13
N ALA A 26 -31.04 11.36 -22.42
CA ALA A 26 -30.76 12.46 -23.33
C ALA A 26 -29.52 12.12 -24.17
N PHE A 27 -29.74 11.93 -25.47
CA PHE A 27 -28.70 11.75 -26.48
C PHE A 27 -28.10 13.14 -26.79
N VAL A 28 -26.82 13.35 -26.46
CA VAL A 28 -26.08 14.54 -26.90
C VAL A 28 -24.95 14.08 -27.81
N GLN A 29 -25.10 14.40 -29.09
CA GLN A 29 -24.13 14.13 -30.14
C GLN A 29 -23.09 15.27 -30.13
N VAL A 30 -21.92 15.02 -29.51
CA VAL A 30 -20.83 16.00 -29.47
C VAL A 30 -19.97 15.83 -30.73
N HIS A 31 -20.07 16.79 -31.65
CA HIS A 31 -19.12 16.94 -32.74
C HIS A 31 -17.83 17.56 -32.23
N THR A 32 -16.76 16.77 -32.17
CA THR A 32 -15.40 17.27 -31.86
C THR A 32 -14.68 17.61 -33.16
N SER A 33 -14.79 18.87 -33.60
CA SER A 33 -13.88 19.46 -34.59
C SER A 33 -12.58 19.83 -33.87
N ARG A 34 -11.54 19.00 -33.96
CA ARG A 34 -10.23 19.24 -33.33
C ARG A 34 -9.33 20.00 -34.29
N THR A 35 -9.24 21.32 -34.12
CA THR A 35 -8.27 22.18 -34.80
C THR A 35 -6.86 21.86 -34.27
N PRO A 36 -5.82 21.66 -35.12
CA PRO A 36 -4.47 21.46 -34.63
C PRO A 36 -3.91 22.76 -34.06
N ASN A 37 -3.56 22.75 -32.78
CA ASN A 37 -2.93 23.86 -32.10
C ASN A 37 -1.49 24.00 -32.61
N GLN A 38 -1.22 25.03 -33.41
CA GLN A 38 0.12 25.40 -33.86
C GLN A 38 0.91 25.97 -32.66
N TYR A 39 1.67 25.12 -31.98
CA TYR A 39 2.66 25.61 -31.02
C TYR A 39 3.91 26.07 -31.76
N LEU A 40 4.22 27.35 -31.58
CA LEU A 40 5.46 28.00 -32.02
C LEU A 40 6.69 27.23 -31.51
N LYS A 41 7.57 26.83 -32.45
CA LYS A 41 8.99 26.56 -32.17
C LYS A 41 9.64 27.87 -31.72
N MET A 42 9.90 28.01 -30.43
CA MET A 42 10.85 28.99 -29.90
C MET A 42 12.16 28.26 -29.61
N ALA A 43 13.25 28.82 -30.11
CA ALA A 43 14.58 28.23 -30.14
C ALA A 43 15.14 28.00 -28.72
N SER A 44 15.87 26.89 -28.57
CA SER A 44 16.68 26.56 -27.40
C SER A 44 17.73 27.65 -27.17
N SER A 45 17.60 28.37 -26.07
CA SER A 45 18.70 29.11 -25.47
C SER A 45 19.17 28.29 -24.27
N ASP A 46 20.13 27.41 -24.52
CA ASP A 46 20.87 26.66 -23.49
C ASP A 46 21.72 27.64 -22.66
N ALA A 47 21.09 28.26 -21.68
CA ALA A 47 21.76 28.87 -20.55
C ALA A 47 21.52 27.95 -19.34
N ALA A 48 22.46 27.02 -19.13
CA ALA A 48 22.47 26.15 -17.96
C ALA A 48 22.62 26.99 -16.69
N VAL A 49 21.51 27.32 -16.05
CA VAL A 49 21.50 27.83 -14.69
C VAL A 49 21.70 26.63 -13.76
N SER A 50 22.96 26.30 -13.49
CA SER A 50 23.32 25.44 -12.37
C SER A 50 23.09 26.20 -11.06
N ALA A 51 21.82 26.44 -10.71
CA ALA A 51 21.45 26.84 -9.37
C ALA A 51 21.46 25.58 -8.51
N ALA A 52 22.53 25.40 -7.74
CA ALA A 52 22.53 24.46 -6.63
C ALA A 52 21.29 24.77 -5.77
N GLN A 53 20.36 23.82 -5.67
CA GLN A 53 19.17 24.01 -4.85
C GLN A 53 19.64 24.23 -3.41
N PRO A 54 19.21 25.31 -2.73
CA PRO A 54 19.63 25.56 -1.36
C PRO A 54 19.18 24.40 -0.50
N THR A 55 20.11 23.77 0.22
CA THR A 55 19.76 22.74 1.20
C THR A 55 18.96 23.39 2.34
N PRO A 56 17.91 22.70 2.84
CA PRO A 56 17.15 23.18 3.99
C PRO A 56 18.09 23.53 5.14
N ALA A 57 17.90 24.71 5.74
CA ALA A 57 18.75 25.17 6.85
C ALA A 57 18.50 24.41 8.16
N LEU A 58 17.46 23.57 8.21
CA LEU A 58 17.06 22.80 9.37
C LEU A 58 17.21 21.30 9.08
N GLU A 59 17.71 20.58 10.09
CA GLU A 59 17.71 19.13 10.08
C GLU A 59 16.28 18.60 10.10
N LEU A 60 16.04 17.49 9.42
CA LEU A 60 14.75 16.83 9.47
C LEU A 60 14.53 16.26 10.87
N PRO A 61 13.32 16.37 11.44
CA PRO A 61 13.03 15.75 12.71
C PRO A 61 13.11 14.22 12.60
N GLU A 62 13.33 13.58 13.74
CA GLU A 62 13.28 12.12 13.84
C GLU A 62 11.93 11.56 13.37
N PRO A 63 11.91 10.39 12.71
CA PRO A 63 10.67 9.75 12.30
C PRO A 63 9.74 9.49 13.49
N LEU A 64 8.44 9.71 13.28
CA LEU A 64 7.42 9.41 14.28
C LEU A 64 7.33 7.89 14.49
N ARG A 65 7.51 7.43 15.72
CA ARG A 65 7.38 6.02 16.16
C ARG A 65 6.13 5.85 17.03
N SER A 66 5.74 4.61 17.27
CA SER A 66 4.49 4.27 17.96
C SER A 66 4.70 3.75 19.39
N GLU A 67 5.79 4.16 20.06
CA GLU A 67 6.15 3.70 21.40
C GLU A 67 5.56 4.56 22.53
N THR A 68 5.23 5.83 22.24
CA THR A 68 4.76 6.77 23.25
C THR A 68 3.26 6.59 23.51
N VAL A 69 2.92 5.96 24.63
CA VAL A 69 1.54 5.79 25.11
C VAL A 69 0.78 7.12 25.12
N GLY A 70 -0.45 7.11 24.61
CA GLY A 70 -1.32 8.30 24.53
C GLY A 70 -1.13 9.13 23.27
N THR A 71 -0.12 8.83 22.44
CA THR A 71 -0.03 9.39 21.09
C THR A 71 -0.98 8.68 20.13
N TRP A 72 -1.35 9.37 19.05
CA TRP A 72 -2.16 8.80 17.99
C TRP A 72 -1.47 7.63 17.27
N ALA A 73 -0.15 7.72 17.05
CA ALA A 73 0.64 6.66 16.44
C ALA A 73 0.62 5.39 17.30
N TYR A 74 0.78 5.56 18.62
CA TYR A 74 0.64 4.46 19.58
C TYR A 74 -0.76 3.83 19.53
N ASP A 75 -1.84 4.60 19.66
CA ASP A 75 -3.21 4.04 19.61
C ASP A 75 -3.52 3.36 18.27
N THR A 76 -2.98 3.91 17.18
CA THR A 76 -3.15 3.34 15.84
C THR A 76 -2.50 1.97 15.74
N MET A 77 -1.19 1.87 16.02
CA MET A 77 -0.44 0.63 15.82
C MET A 77 -0.66 -0.41 16.93
N SER A 78 -0.99 0.00 18.16
CA SER A 78 -1.24 -0.94 19.27
C SER A 78 -2.66 -1.48 19.32
N ARG A 79 -3.61 -0.86 18.61
CA ARG A 79 -5.03 -1.21 18.70
C ARG A 79 -5.80 -1.09 17.40
N ARG A 80 -5.85 0.11 16.79
CA ARG A 80 -6.82 0.39 15.70
C ARG A 80 -6.57 -0.44 14.45
N VAL A 81 -5.31 -0.68 14.10
CA VAL A 81 -4.98 -1.47 12.92
C VAL A 81 -5.58 -2.88 13.01
N ASP A 82 -5.37 -3.60 14.11
CA ASP A 82 -5.96 -4.92 14.31
C ASP A 82 -7.48 -4.86 14.59
N ALA A 83 -7.87 -4.12 15.63
CA ALA A 83 -9.20 -4.20 16.21
C ALA A 83 -10.29 -3.48 15.40
N GLU A 84 -9.93 -2.52 14.55
CA GLU A 84 -10.88 -1.76 13.73
C GLU A 84 -10.67 -2.00 12.23
N ILE A 85 -9.44 -1.84 11.74
CA ILE A 85 -9.17 -1.85 10.31
C ILE A 85 -9.20 -3.28 9.76
N LEU A 86 -8.33 -4.16 10.27
CA LEU A 86 -8.30 -5.55 9.82
C LEU A 86 -9.58 -6.30 10.17
N GLU A 87 -10.14 -6.07 11.36
CA GLU A 87 -11.45 -6.61 11.73
C GLU A 87 -12.53 -6.23 10.70
N ARG A 88 -12.66 -4.94 10.35
CA ARG A 88 -13.63 -4.52 9.33
C ARG A 88 -13.34 -5.13 7.97
N THR A 89 -12.08 -5.20 7.55
CA THR A 89 -11.70 -5.87 6.29
C THR A 89 -12.17 -7.32 6.26
N TYR A 90 -12.05 -8.06 7.38
CA TYR A 90 -12.59 -9.41 7.48
C TYR A 90 -14.12 -9.41 7.42
N GLN A 91 -14.80 -8.58 8.21
CA GLN A 91 -16.27 -8.55 8.25
C GLN A 91 -16.89 -8.21 6.89
N ASP A 92 -16.32 -7.23 6.18
CA ASP A 92 -16.80 -6.81 4.87
C ASP A 92 -16.59 -7.87 3.78
N ASN A 93 -15.69 -8.85 4.00
CA ASN A 93 -15.33 -9.90 3.03
C ASN A 93 -15.44 -11.32 3.63
N LYS A 94 -16.34 -11.48 4.61
CA LYS A 94 -16.39 -12.65 5.48
C LYS A 94 -16.49 -13.96 4.70
N ASP A 95 -17.40 -14.00 3.72
CA ASP A 95 -17.66 -15.21 2.92
C ASP A 95 -16.39 -15.65 2.17
N GLN A 96 -15.65 -14.71 1.57
CA GLN A 96 -14.40 -14.99 0.85
C GLN A 96 -13.30 -15.51 1.79
N PHE A 97 -13.16 -14.91 2.97
CA PHE A 97 -12.18 -15.38 3.96
C PHE A 97 -12.50 -16.79 4.45
N GLU A 98 -13.78 -17.12 4.64
CA GLU A 98 -14.21 -18.45 5.09
C GLU A 98 -14.04 -19.53 4.01
N GLU A 99 -14.13 -19.16 2.73
CA GLU A 99 -13.84 -20.05 1.60
C GLU A 99 -12.34 -20.33 1.39
N TRP A 100 -11.45 -19.47 1.89
CA TRP A 100 -10.01 -19.53 1.67
C TRP A 100 -9.23 -19.85 2.95
N PRO A 101 -9.18 -21.12 3.39
CA PRO A 101 -8.63 -21.48 4.70
C PRO A 101 -7.15 -21.10 4.89
N GLN A 102 -6.35 -21.11 3.82
CA GLN A 102 -4.96 -20.69 3.90
C GLN A 102 -4.83 -19.17 4.09
N VAL A 103 -5.62 -18.37 3.35
CA VAL A 103 -5.70 -16.91 3.51
C VAL A 103 -6.12 -16.57 4.94
N MET A 104 -7.14 -17.25 5.47
CA MET A 104 -7.62 -17.03 6.83
C MET A 104 -6.55 -17.34 7.89
N LYS A 105 -5.78 -18.42 7.70
CA LYS A 105 -4.67 -18.78 8.58
C LYS A 105 -3.58 -17.71 8.58
N ASP A 106 -3.17 -17.23 7.41
CA ASP A 106 -2.10 -16.22 7.30
C ASP A 106 -2.58 -14.85 7.79
N PHE A 107 -3.85 -14.52 7.57
CA PHE A 107 -4.49 -13.32 8.10
C PHE A 107 -4.57 -13.33 9.63
N GLN A 108 -4.96 -14.45 10.24
CA GLN A 108 -4.95 -14.62 11.70
C GLN A 108 -3.54 -14.50 12.28
N LYS A 109 -2.53 -15.00 11.57
CA LYS A 109 -1.13 -14.81 11.96
C LYS A 109 -0.73 -13.33 11.96
N LEU A 110 -1.08 -12.58 10.90
CA LEU A 110 -0.84 -11.14 10.85
C LEU A 110 -1.53 -10.40 12.01
N ARG A 111 -2.78 -10.75 12.32
CA ARG A 111 -3.50 -10.16 13.46
C ARG A 111 -2.83 -10.49 14.79
N ALA A 112 -2.38 -11.73 14.98
CA ALA A 112 -1.64 -12.13 16.17
C ALA A 112 -0.32 -11.36 16.31
N ASP A 113 0.42 -11.16 15.21
CA ASP A 113 1.64 -10.34 15.20
C ASP A 113 1.34 -8.90 15.70
N LEU A 114 0.21 -8.32 15.31
CA LEU A 114 -0.20 -6.96 15.66
C LEU A 114 -0.81 -6.84 17.07
N GLN A 115 -1.46 -7.88 17.56
CA GLN A 115 -1.91 -7.95 18.96
C GLN A 115 -0.74 -7.97 19.94
N ASP A 116 0.44 -8.42 19.49
CA ASP A 116 1.71 -8.36 20.21
C ASP A 116 2.72 -7.40 19.55
N ALA A 117 2.21 -6.29 18.98
CA ALA A 117 2.99 -5.32 18.19
C ALA A 117 4.24 -4.77 18.91
N ALA A 118 4.21 -4.69 20.24
CA ALA A 118 5.34 -4.20 21.03
C ALA A 118 6.53 -5.16 21.04
N ASN A 119 6.29 -6.47 20.88
CA ASN A 119 7.30 -7.52 21.08
C ASN A 119 7.64 -8.27 19.78
N VAL A 120 6.73 -8.30 18.81
CA VAL A 120 6.97 -8.96 17.53
C VAL A 120 7.86 -8.09 16.64
N LYS A 121 9.02 -8.64 16.29
CA LYS A 121 9.98 -7.99 15.39
C LYS A 121 9.49 -7.97 13.95
N LEU A 122 9.83 -6.91 13.23
CA LEU A 122 9.66 -6.87 11.79
C LEU A 122 10.53 -7.95 11.14
N HIS A 123 10.03 -8.51 10.04
CA HIS A 123 10.73 -9.45 9.20
C HIS A 123 10.52 -9.10 7.73
N TYR A 124 11.29 -9.71 6.83
CA TYR A 124 11.12 -9.48 5.40
C TYR A 124 9.80 -10.07 4.87
N PRO A 125 9.21 -9.50 3.80
CA PRO A 125 8.08 -10.10 3.10
C PRO A 125 8.42 -11.49 2.57
N THR A 126 7.38 -12.27 2.26
CA THR A 126 7.55 -13.57 1.62
C THR A 126 8.27 -13.41 0.29
N LYS A 127 9.28 -14.24 0.05
CA LYS A 127 9.97 -14.25 -1.25
C LYS A 127 9.01 -14.70 -2.35
N PRO A 128 9.01 -14.03 -3.51
CA PRO A 128 8.18 -14.44 -4.63
C PRO A 128 8.67 -15.78 -5.18
N GLU A 129 7.77 -16.51 -5.84
CA GLU A 129 8.12 -17.74 -6.57
C GLU A 129 9.08 -17.45 -7.73
N ASP A 130 9.85 -18.45 -8.15
CA ASP A 130 10.87 -18.29 -9.20
C ASP A 130 10.27 -17.88 -10.56
N ASP A 131 9.01 -18.22 -10.82
CA ASP A 131 8.25 -17.87 -12.03
C ASP A 131 7.40 -16.60 -11.87
N ALA A 132 7.45 -15.93 -10.71
CA ALA A 132 6.76 -14.66 -10.50
C ALA A 132 7.25 -13.58 -11.49
N SER A 133 6.36 -12.63 -11.79
CA SER A 133 6.62 -11.54 -12.73
C SER A 133 7.81 -10.67 -12.29
N ALA A 134 8.44 -9.99 -13.25
CA ALA A 134 9.54 -9.08 -12.96
C ALA A 134 9.12 -7.93 -12.03
N GLU A 135 7.90 -7.43 -12.21
CA GLU A 135 7.32 -6.38 -11.37
C GLU A 135 7.12 -6.87 -9.94
N ARG A 136 6.67 -8.12 -9.74
CA ARG A 136 6.48 -8.71 -8.41
C ARG A 136 7.81 -8.87 -7.68
N LYS A 137 8.85 -9.31 -8.39
CA LYS A 137 10.21 -9.44 -7.84
C LYS A 137 10.79 -8.08 -7.45
N LEU A 138 10.67 -7.09 -8.33
CA LEU A 138 11.14 -5.72 -8.07
C LEU A 138 10.44 -5.11 -6.85
N GLU A 139 9.12 -5.29 -6.73
CA GLU A 139 8.35 -4.76 -5.60
C GLU A 139 8.78 -5.39 -4.27
N VAL A 140 9.02 -6.70 -4.25
CA VAL A 140 9.53 -7.37 -3.04
C VAL A 140 10.94 -6.90 -2.68
N GLU A 141 11.82 -6.73 -3.68
CA GLU A 141 13.17 -6.19 -3.47
C GLU A 141 13.13 -4.78 -2.86
N GLN A 142 12.27 -3.90 -3.38
CA GLN A 142 12.07 -2.55 -2.83
C GLN A 142 11.60 -2.58 -1.38
N TRP A 143 10.66 -3.46 -1.03
CA TRP A 143 10.25 -3.64 0.36
C TRP A 143 11.36 -4.18 1.24
N MET A 144 12.18 -5.10 0.73
CA MET A 144 13.34 -5.58 1.47
C MET A 144 14.31 -4.44 1.76
N GLU A 145 14.57 -3.55 0.79
CA GLU A 145 15.43 -2.37 0.99
C GLU A 145 14.87 -1.41 2.04
N ILE A 146 13.57 -1.10 1.98
CA ILE A 146 12.88 -0.24 2.95
C ILE A 146 12.94 -0.84 4.35
N LEU A 147 12.69 -2.14 4.49
CA LEU A 147 12.65 -2.82 5.79
C LEU A 147 14.02 -3.12 6.36
N LYS A 148 15.06 -3.23 5.52
CA LYS A 148 16.41 -3.62 5.92
C LYS A 148 16.92 -2.91 7.18
N PRO A 149 16.94 -1.56 7.26
CA PRO A 149 17.44 -0.88 8.46
C PRO A 149 16.68 -1.24 9.74
N HIS A 150 15.38 -1.52 9.63
CA HIS A 150 14.50 -1.82 10.75
C HIS A 150 14.60 -3.29 11.20
N VAL A 151 14.67 -4.22 10.23
CA VAL A 151 14.86 -5.65 10.48
C VAL A 151 16.24 -5.92 11.08
N ASP A 152 17.30 -5.32 10.53
CA ASP A 152 18.66 -5.49 11.02
C ASP A 152 18.82 -4.93 12.45
N ALA A 153 18.11 -3.84 12.75
CA ALA A 153 18.04 -3.26 14.09
C ALA A 153 17.11 -4.03 15.05
N SER A 154 16.45 -5.11 14.60
CA SER A 154 15.48 -5.88 15.39
C SER A 154 14.31 -5.03 15.93
N GLU A 155 13.89 -4.00 15.17
CA GLU A 155 12.73 -3.18 15.54
C GLU A 155 11.43 -3.98 15.47
N THR A 156 10.45 -3.56 16.28
CA THR A 156 9.11 -4.13 16.34
C THR A 156 8.11 -3.28 15.57
N TRP A 157 6.84 -3.70 15.55
CA TRP A 157 5.76 -2.92 14.93
C TRP A 157 5.57 -1.54 15.57
N LEU A 158 5.85 -1.41 16.88
CA LEU A 158 5.76 -0.12 17.59
C LEU A 158 7.04 0.70 17.50
N SER A 159 8.21 0.05 17.56
CA SER A 159 9.48 0.76 17.62
C SER A 159 9.95 1.26 16.27
N SER A 160 9.52 0.67 15.15
CA SER A 160 9.82 1.18 13.81
C SER A 160 9.05 2.48 13.49
N PRO A 161 9.50 3.30 12.52
CA PRO A 161 8.74 4.47 12.10
C PRO A 161 7.31 4.09 11.73
N TRP A 162 6.32 4.80 12.28
CA TRP A 162 4.90 4.50 12.13
C TRP A 162 4.50 4.35 10.66
N MET A 163 5.02 5.24 9.80
CA MET A 163 4.79 5.16 8.35
C MET A 163 5.31 3.85 7.73
N VAL A 164 6.45 3.33 8.19
CA VAL A 164 6.99 2.07 7.68
C VAL A 164 6.13 0.90 8.17
N SER A 165 5.84 0.85 9.47
CA SER A 165 5.07 -0.26 10.05
C SER A 165 3.63 -0.30 9.54
N GLU A 166 2.93 0.83 9.44
CA GLU A 166 1.55 0.87 8.96
C GLU A 166 1.45 0.42 7.49
N PHE A 167 2.30 0.95 6.60
CA PHE A 167 2.28 0.52 5.20
C PHE A 167 2.70 -0.94 5.04
N TYR A 168 3.61 -1.41 5.89
CA TYR A 168 4.01 -2.80 5.88
C TYR A 168 2.88 -3.74 6.32
N VAL A 169 1.96 -3.32 7.21
CA VAL A 169 0.74 -4.09 7.51
C VAL A 169 -0.09 -4.32 6.26
N TYR A 170 -0.36 -3.28 5.47
CA TYR A 170 -1.15 -3.42 4.24
C TYR A 170 -0.42 -4.28 3.22
N ARG A 171 0.91 -4.16 3.13
CA ARG A 171 1.69 -5.05 2.27
C ARG A 171 1.56 -6.51 2.72
N ARG A 172 1.64 -6.79 4.02
CA ARG A 172 1.46 -8.13 4.59
C ARG A 172 0.05 -8.66 4.40
N LEU A 173 -0.97 -7.82 4.47
CA LEU A 173 -2.34 -8.18 4.13
C LEU A 173 -2.43 -8.66 2.68
N MET A 174 -1.78 -7.98 1.73
CA MET A 174 -1.71 -8.43 0.34
C MET A 174 -0.99 -9.78 0.19
N ASP A 175 0.08 -10.03 0.97
CA ASP A 175 0.72 -11.36 1.00
C ASP A 175 -0.26 -12.44 1.48
N CYS A 176 -1.08 -12.17 2.51
CA CYS A 176 -2.09 -13.12 2.97
C CYS A 176 -3.08 -13.51 1.87
N LEU A 177 -3.39 -12.59 0.94
CA LEU A 177 -4.30 -12.81 -0.17
C LEU A 177 -3.65 -13.52 -1.38
N GLY A 178 -2.35 -13.83 -1.29
CA GLY A 178 -1.61 -14.47 -2.39
C GLY A 178 -1.32 -13.54 -3.56
N TYR A 179 -1.15 -12.24 -3.29
CA TYR A 179 -0.68 -11.24 -4.27
C TYR A 179 0.72 -11.54 -4.82
#